data_AF-A0A7V5DLZ3-F1
#
_entry.id   AF-A0A7V5DLZ3-F1
#
_cell.length_a   1.000
_cell.length_b   1.000
_cell.length_c   1.000
_cell.angle_alpha   90.00
_cell.angle_beta   90.00
_cell.angle_gamma   90.00
#
_symmetry.space_group_name_H-M   'P 1'
#
loop_
_entity.id
_entity.type
_entity.pdbx_description
1 polymer ?
#
loop_
_entity_poly.entity_id
_entity_poly.type
_entity_poly.pdbx_seq_one_letter_code
_entity_poly.pdbx_strand_id
1 'polypeptide(L)'
;MSFANRSDFLAAIACDLGDPDGNVWTPDDLARHLDHALADLADAVGAAGSVDVPATGSDTYDLSDYPEIRQLLAVECPPDERPPAYLRFHVWGATLRLLDEAPPTGETLRLHYRGAFTVDDEGSDVPADLAELAVLGARAYALLRQASRTAGTVNVDGWVSRRYELQAAPLLARFRDALADLRQSRENPPFCAGQTPSWYEGTE
;
A
#
# COMPACT_ATOMS: atom_id res chain seq x y z
N MET A 1 6.41 8.50 -14.54
CA MET A 1 6.78 9.81 -13.92
C MET A 1 7.47 9.48 -12.59
N SER A 2 8.48 10.23 -12.14
CA SER A 2 9.09 9.95 -10.82
C SER A 2 8.40 10.81 -9.76
N PHE A 3 7.93 10.19 -8.68
CA PHE A 3 7.28 10.87 -7.56
C PHE A 3 8.20 10.76 -6.35
N ALA A 4 8.90 11.85 -6.00
CA ALA A 4 9.87 11.84 -4.91
C ALA A 4 9.22 12.17 -3.57
N ASN A 5 8.21 13.04 -3.54
CA ASN A 5 7.54 13.50 -2.33
C ASN A 5 6.07 13.84 -2.59
N ARG A 6 5.33 14.24 -1.53
CA ARG A 6 3.91 14.61 -1.60
C ARG A 6 3.63 15.68 -2.64
N SER A 7 4.46 16.71 -2.76
CA SER A 7 4.23 17.81 -3.70
C SER A 7 4.19 17.33 -5.16
N ASP A 8 5.03 16.34 -5.53
CA ASP A 8 5.02 15.75 -6.87
C ASP A 8 3.70 15.03 -7.17
N PHE A 9 3.18 14.28 -6.19
CA PHE A 9 1.86 13.62 -6.32
C PHE A 9 0.76 14.65 -6.52
N LEU A 10 0.71 15.70 -5.68
CA LEU A 10 -0.33 16.73 -5.76
C LEU A 10 -0.27 17.49 -7.08
N ALA A 11 0.93 17.85 -7.55
CA ALA A 11 1.12 18.53 -8.83
C ALA A 11 0.66 17.67 -10.02
N ALA A 12 0.95 16.37 -10.01
CA ALA A 12 0.48 15.46 -11.04
C ALA A 12 -1.04 15.33 -11.04
N ILE A 13 -1.66 15.17 -9.86
CA ILE A 13 -3.13 15.11 -9.73
C ILE A 13 -3.77 16.40 -10.26
N ALA A 14 -3.24 17.57 -9.88
CA ALA A 14 -3.74 18.87 -10.32
C ALA A 14 -3.64 19.04 -11.85
N CYS A 15 -2.51 18.66 -12.45
CA CYS A 15 -2.33 18.64 -13.90
C CYS A 15 -3.35 17.73 -14.59
N ASP A 16 -3.54 16.53 -14.07
CA ASP A 16 -4.47 15.52 -14.60
C ASP A 16 -5.95 15.95 -14.51
N LEU A 17 -6.28 16.76 -13.50
CA LEU A 17 -7.60 17.37 -13.33
C LEU A 17 -7.78 18.63 -14.18
N GLY A 18 -6.72 19.14 -14.81
CA GLY A 18 -6.74 20.34 -15.64
C GLY A 18 -6.76 21.64 -14.83
N ASP A 19 -6.23 21.63 -13.60
CA ASP A 19 -6.15 22.80 -12.71
C ASP A 19 -4.77 22.88 -12.03
N PRO A 20 -3.69 23.05 -12.82
CA PRO A 20 -2.34 23.13 -12.28
C PRO A 20 -2.13 24.34 -11.35
N ASP A 21 -2.94 25.39 -11.50
CA ASP A 21 -2.85 26.63 -10.71
C ASP A 21 -3.71 26.59 -9.43
N GLY A 22 -4.49 25.52 -9.20
CA GLY A 22 -5.27 25.33 -7.97
C GLY A 22 -6.49 26.25 -7.80
N ASN A 23 -7.19 26.58 -8.88
CA ASN A 23 -8.38 27.43 -8.86
C ASN A 23 -9.63 26.70 -8.33
N VAL A 24 -9.70 25.39 -8.54
CA VAL A 24 -10.84 24.54 -8.19
C VAL A 24 -10.48 23.62 -7.02
N TRP A 25 -9.29 23.05 -7.02
CA TRP A 25 -8.82 22.12 -5.99
C TRP A 25 -7.67 22.72 -5.20
N THR A 26 -7.83 22.76 -3.87
CA THR A 26 -6.74 23.17 -2.98
C THR A 26 -5.76 22.00 -2.77
N PRO A 27 -4.49 22.27 -2.39
CA PRO A 27 -3.55 21.23 -2.03
C PRO A 27 -4.08 20.26 -0.96
N ASP A 28 -4.76 20.77 0.06
CA ASP A 28 -5.36 19.96 1.14
C ASP A 28 -6.49 19.05 0.63
N ASP A 29 -7.33 19.54 -0.29
CA ASP A 29 -8.38 18.72 -0.90
C ASP A 29 -7.76 17.55 -1.68
N LEU A 30 -6.69 17.81 -2.44
CA LEU A 30 -5.98 16.77 -3.19
C LEU A 30 -5.24 15.79 -2.27
N ALA A 31 -4.59 16.28 -1.21
CA ALA A 31 -3.88 15.46 -0.23
C ALA A 31 -4.83 14.44 0.42
N ARG A 32 -6.04 14.87 0.83
CA ARG A 32 -7.05 13.96 1.37
C ARG A 32 -7.42 12.84 0.39
N HIS A 33 -7.52 13.13 -0.90
CA HIS A 33 -7.85 12.13 -1.92
C HIS A 33 -6.68 11.19 -2.22
N LEU A 34 -5.45 11.70 -2.16
CA LEU A 34 -4.23 10.90 -2.22
C LEU A 34 -4.16 9.94 -1.03
N ASP A 35 -4.37 10.42 0.19
CA ASP A 35 -4.33 9.60 1.40
C ASP A 35 -5.36 8.45 1.35
N HIS A 36 -6.56 8.70 0.79
CA HIS A 36 -7.56 7.65 0.55
C HIS A 36 -7.06 6.60 -0.44
N ALA A 37 -6.52 7.02 -1.58
CA ALA A 37 -6.00 6.09 -2.59
C ALA A 37 -4.81 5.27 -2.06
N LEU A 38 -3.94 5.88 -1.25
CA LEU A 38 -2.82 5.20 -0.58
C LEU A 38 -3.31 4.18 0.47
N ALA A 39 -4.38 4.48 1.20
CA ALA A 39 -4.99 3.51 2.12
C ALA A 39 -5.53 2.28 1.36
N ASP A 40 -6.27 2.50 0.27
CA ASP A 40 -6.77 1.39 -0.57
C ASP A 40 -5.64 0.55 -1.18
N LEU A 41 -4.54 1.19 -1.59
CA LEU A 41 -3.33 0.52 -2.07
C LEU A 41 -2.64 -0.28 -0.97
N ALA A 42 -2.49 0.31 0.22
CA ALA A 42 -1.90 -0.37 1.37
C ALA A 42 -2.72 -1.61 1.76
N ASP A 43 -4.04 -1.55 1.67
CA ASP A 43 -4.91 -2.71 1.92
C ASP A 43 -4.78 -3.79 0.85
N ALA A 44 -4.49 -3.40 -0.40
CA ALA A 44 -4.32 -4.33 -1.51
C ALA A 44 -2.96 -5.04 -1.48
N VAL A 45 -1.87 -4.29 -1.32
CA VAL A 45 -0.50 -4.81 -1.41
C VAL A 45 0.34 -4.51 -0.18
N GLY A 46 0.18 -3.35 0.45
CA GLY A 46 0.97 -2.93 1.62
C GLY A 46 2.42 -2.58 1.30
N ALA A 47 2.99 -1.63 2.04
CA ALA A 47 4.41 -1.27 1.94
C ALA A 47 5.25 -2.33 2.66
N ALA A 48 6.23 -2.93 1.98
CA ALA A 48 7.12 -3.90 2.61
C ALA A 48 8.11 -3.18 3.54
N GLY A 49 8.20 -3.64 4.78
CA GLY A 49 9.09 -3.09 5.79
C GLY A 49 9.66 -4.18 6.70
N SER A 50 10.66 -3.79 7.49
CA SER A 50 11.23 -4.65 8.52
C SER A 50 11.58 -3.84 9.76
N VAL A 51 11.39 -4.42 10.94
CA VAL A 51 11.79 -3.82 12.22
C VAL A 51 12.50 -4.84 13.09
N ASP A 52 13.55 -4.40 13.77
CA ASP A 52 14.34 -5.24 14.67
C ASP A 52 13.81 -5.09 16.11
N VAL A 53 13.52 -6.23 16.74
CA VAL A 53 12.93 -6.34 18.07
C VAL A 53 13.86 -7.17 18.96
N PRO A 54 14.22 -6.70 20.16
CA PRO A 54 15.10 -7.45 21.04
C PRO A 54 14.44 -8.75 21.54
N ALA A 55 15.16 -9.87 21.48
CA ALA A 55 14.70 -11.11 22.07
C ALA A 55 14.73 -11.03 23.60
N THR A 56 13.61 -11.40 24.23
CA THR A 56 13.43 -11.29 25.69
C THR A 56 13.58 -12.64 26.40
N GLY A 57 13.80 -13.74 25.66
CA GLY A 57 13.66 -15.10 26.21
C GLY A 57 12.21 -15.58 26.31
N SER A 58 11.26 -14.82 25.78
CA SER A 58 9.82 -15.13 25.73
C SER A 58 9.42 -15.66 24.36
N ASP A 59 8.38 -16.50 24.30
CA ASP A 59 7.71 -16.89 23.05
C ASP A 59 6.66 -15.87 22.60
N THR A 60 6.38 -14.85 23.42
CA THR A 60 5.27 -13.91 23.23
C THR A 60 5.75 -12.47 23.23
N TYR A 61 5.28 -11.69 22.26
CA TYR A 61 5.64 -10.29 22.00
C TYR A 61 4.39 -9.44 21.74
N ASP A 62 4.38 -8.20 22.25
CA ASP A 62 3.34 -7.22 21.95
C ASP A 62 3.73 -6.41 20.71
N LEU A 63 2.85 -6.36 19.72
CA LEU A 63 3.00 -5.62 18.48
C LEU A 63 2.40 -4.20 18.59
N SER A 64 1.78 -3.85 19.72
CA SER A 64 1.18 -2.51 19.92
C SER A 64 2.23 -1.39 19.85
N ASP A 65 3.49 -1.71 20.15
CA ASP A 65 4.62 -0.78 20.05
C ASP A 65 5.09 -0.55 18.59
N TYR A 66 4.55 -1.32 17.63
CA TYR A 66 4.91 -1.29 16.21
C TYR A 66 3.66 -1.01 15.34
N PRO A 67 3.04 0.18 15.45
CA PRO A 67 1.79 0.53 14.77
C PRO A 67 1.86 0.48 13.24
N GLU A 68 3.06 0.51 12.67
CA GLU A 68 3.32 0.35 11.24
C GLU A 68 3.03 -1.08 10.73
N ILE A 69 3.05 -2.08 11.61
CA ILE A 69 2.79 -3.49 11.26
C ILE A 69 1.28 -3.70 11.09
N ARG A 70 0.81 -3.74 9.84
CA ARG A 70 -0.57 -4.15 9.52
C ARG A 70 -0.70 -5.65 9.30
N GLN A 71 0.33 -6.24 8.70
CA GLN A 71 0.40 -7.68 8.46
C GLN A 71 1.84 -8.14 8.64
N LEU A 72 2.05 -9.07 9.58
CA LEU A 72 3.35 -9.72 9.73
C LEU A 72 3.52 -10.82 8.66
N LEU A 73 4.64 -10.80 7.95
CA LEU A 73 4.96 -11.74 6.88
C LEU A 73 5.90 -12.85 7.35
N ALA A 74 6.95 -12.49 8.08
CA ALA A 74 7.97 -13.42 8.54
C ALA A 74 8.65 -12.90 9.81
N VAL A 75 9.18 -13.83 10.59
CA VAL A 75 10.04 -13.55 11.75
C VAL A 75 11.36 -14.24 11.50
N GLU A 76 12.46 -13.50 11.51
CA GLU A 76 13.81 -13.99 11.27
C GLU A 76 14.64 -13.91 12.56
N CYS A 77 15.37 -14.97 12.88
CA CYS A 77 16.25 -15.04 14.05
C CYS A 77 17.35 -16.10 13.86
N PRO A 78 18.64 -15.74 13.94
CA PRO A 78 19.17 -14.38 13.97
C PRO A 78 19.01 -13.65 12.61
N PRO A 79 19.01 -12.31 12.58
CA PRO A 79 18.91 -11.56 11.32
C PRO A 79 20.17 -11.71 10.47
N ASP A 80 19.99 -11.62 9.15
CA ASP A 80 21.04 -11.56 8.13
C ASP A 80 21.86 -12.86 7.97
N GLU A 81 21.39 -13.97 8.54
CA GLU A 81 22.00 -15.28 8.35
C GLU A 81 21.82 -15.78 6.90
N ARG A 82 22.80 -16.54 6.41
CA ARG A 82 22.76 -17.15 5.07
C ARG A 82 22.97 -18.66 5.15
N PRO A 83 21.93 -19.48 4.91
CA PRO A 83 20.55 -19.12 4.53
C PRO A 83 19.76 -18.44 5.67
N PRO A 84 18.73 -17.62 5.36
CA PRO A 84 17.88 -17.01 6.39
C PRO A 84 17.16 -18.05 7.24
N ALA A 85 17.14 -17.83 8.56
CA ALA A 85 16.44 -18.66 9.52
C ALA A 85 15.10 -18.00 9.92
N TYR A 86 13.99 -18.57 9.46
CA TYR A 86 12.65 -18.07 9.78
C TYR A 86 11.97 -18.89 10.88
N LEU A 87 11.44 -18.19 11.87
CA LEU A 87 10.63 -18.77 12.93
C LEU A 87 9.16 -18.84 12.53
N ARG A 88 8.50 -19.92 12.92
CA ARG A 88 7.05 -20.08 12.81
C ARG A 88 6.37 -19.28 13.90
N PHE A 89 5.26 -18.65 13.56
CA PHE A 89 4.54 -17.79 14.48
C PHE A 89 3.04 -17.82 14.25
N HIS A 90 2.30 -17.29 15.22
CA HIS A 90 0.88 -17.01 15.15
C HIS A 90 0.63 -15.60 15.70
N VAL A 91 -0.19 -14.81 15.01
CA VAL A 91 -0.60 -13.47 15.48
C VAL A 91 -2.07 -13.51 15.87
N TRP A 92 -2.38 -12.98 17.06
CA TRP A 92 -3.75 -12.79 17.52
C TRP A 92 -3.92 -11.39 18.12
N GLY A 93 -4.75 -10.57 17.47
CA GLY A 93 -4.83 -9.15 17.82
C GLY A 93 -3.47 -8.47 17.66
N ALA A 94 -3.00 -7.81 18.70
CA ALA A 94 -1.66 -7.23 18.75
C ALA A 94 -0.61 -8.17 19.36
N THR A 95 -0.91 -9.45 19.59
CA THR A 95 0.03 -10.37 20.22
C THR A 95 0.65 -11.31 19.19
N LEU A 96 1.98 -11.26 19.06
CA LEU A 96 2.79 -12.22 18.32
C LEU A 96 3.20 -13.35 19.26
N ARG A 97 2.96 -14.60 18.84
CA ARG A 97 3.46 -15.78 19.53
C ARG A 97 4.30 -16.64 18.60
N LEU A 98 5.53 -16.92 19.01
CA LEU A 98 6.43 -17.86 18.36
C LEU A 98 5.99 -19.29 18.66
N LEU A 99 6.08 -20.15 17.65
CA LEU A 99 5.74 -21.58 17.75
C LEU A 99 6.98 -22.48 17.86
N ASP A 100 8.15 -21.90 17.64
CA ASP A 100 9.45 -22.54 17.83
C ASP A 100 10.01 -22.21 19.22
N GLU A 101 11.22 -22.70 19.51
CA GLU A 101 11.91 -22.38 20.77
C GLU A 101 12.13 -20.87 20.91
N ALA A 102 11.87 -20.35 22.12
CA ALA A 102 12.04 -18.93 22.40
C ALA A 102 13.52 -18.54 22.22
N PRO A 103 13.84 -17.52 21.41
CA PRO A 103 15.21 -17.09 21.24
C PRO A 103 15.77 -16.59 22.58
N PRO A 104 17.04 -16.89 22.89
CA PRO A 104 17.64 -16.49 24.15
C PRO A 104 17.72 -14.97 24.28
N THR A 105 17.65 -14.47 25.52
CA THR A 105 17.80 -13.05 25.81
C THR A 105 19.13 -12.52 25.24
N GLY A 106 19.07 -11.44 24.48
CA GLY A 106 20.23 -10.81 23.86
C GLY A 106 20.36 -11.06 22.34
N GLU A 107 19.57 -11.97 21.78
CA GLU A 107 19.38 -12.06 20.32
C GLU A 107 18.44 -10.96 19.80
N THR A 108 18.32 -10.86 18.47
CA THR A 108 17.43 -9.92 17.79
C THR A 108 16.49 -10.69 16.88
N LEU A 109 15.22 -10.34 16.92
CA LEU A 109 14.21 -10.78 15.98
C LEU A 109 14.06 -9.72 14.90
N ARG A 110 14.12 -10.10 13.62
CA ARG A 110 13.69 -9.21 12.53
C ARG A 110 12.28 -9.57 12.09
N LEU A 111 11.35 -8.64 12.29
CA LEU A 111 9.97 -8.76 11.87
C LEU A 111 9.82 -8.16 10.47
N HIS A 112 9.51 -9.00 9.49
CA HIS A 112 9.18 -8.55 8.13
C HIS A 112 7.68 -8.35 8.03
N TYR A 113 7.23 -7.17 7.60
CA TYR A 113 5.83 -6.79 7.62
C TYR A 113 5.37 -6.06 6.36
N ARG A 114 4.06 -5.91 6.24
CA ARG A 114 3.39 -4.97 5.35
C ARG A 114 2.70 -3.90 6.17
N GLY A 115 2.91 -2.63 5.80
CA GLY A 115 2.40 -1.46 6.47
C GLY A 115 1.67 -0.50 5.55
N ALA A 116 1.43 0.71 6.08
CA ALA A 116 0.98 1.85 5.29
C ALA A 116 2.11 2.36 4.39
N PHE A 117 1.75 2.98 3.27
CA PHE A 117 2.70 3.81 2.52
C PHE A 117 2.88 5.16 3.21
N THR A 118 4.11 5.66 3.21
CA THR A 118 4.51 6.96 3.71
C THR A 118 4.78 7.89 2.53
N VAL A 119 4.08 9.02 2.52
CA VAL A 119 4.28 10.11 1.55
C VAL A 119 4.22 11.42 2.32
N ASP A 120 5.38 12.06 2.45
CA ASP A 120 5.56 13.34 3.14
C ASP A 120 6.33 14.32 2.26
N ASP A 121 6.73 15.46 2.82
CA ASP A 121 7.43 16.51 2.07
C ASP A 121 8.90 16.11 1.81
N GLU A 122 9.44 15.21 2.62
CA GLU A 122 10.81 14.71 2.56
C GLU A 122 10.97 13.55 1.57
N GLY A 123 9.94 12.72 1.38
CA GLY A 123 10.06 11.51 0.59
C GLY A 123 8.77 10.72 0.35
N SER A 124 8.93 9.60 -0.37
CA SER A 124 7.90 8.59 -0.57
C SER A 124 8.51 7.20 -0.60
N ASP A 125 7.87 6.25 0.09
CA ASP A 125 8.19 4.82 0.04
C ASP A 125 7.37 4.06 -1.01
N VAL A 126 6.54 4.77 -1.79
CA VAL A 126 5.66 4.19 -2.80
C VAL A 126 6.46 3.81 -4.04
N PRO A 127 6.50 2.52 -4.45
CA PRO A 127 7.13 2.11 -5.69
C PRO A 127 6.56 2.85 -6.89
N ALA A 128 7.40 3.18 -7.89
CA ALA A 128 6.99 3.98 -9.04
C ALA A 128 5.75 3.42 -9.78
N ASP A 129 5.66 2.09 -9.93
CA ASP A 129 4.51 1.44 -10.57
C ASP A 129 3.20 1.62 -9.79
N LEU A 130 3.28 1.71 -8.46
CA LEU A 130 2.14 1.95 -7.58
C LEU A 130 1.83 3.45 -7.43
N ALA A 131 2.83 4.31 -7.60
CA ALA A 131 2.67 5.75 -7.49
C ALA A 131 1.73 6.31 -8.56
N GLU A 132 1.87 5.85 -9.82
CA GLU A 132 0.93 6.23 -10.89
C GLU A 132 -0.50 5.74 -10.61
N LEU A 133 -0.63 4.56 -10.00
CA LEU A 133 -1.93 4.03 -9.59
C LEU A 133 -2.56 4.82 -8.44
N ALA A 134 -1.75 5.32 -7.50
CA ALA A 134 -2.19 6.20 -6.42
C ALA A 134 -2.75 7.53 -6.98
N VAL A 135 -2.04 8.14 -7.94
CA VAL A 135 -2.49 9.35 -8.64
C VAL A 135 -3.82 9.10 -9.37
N LEU A 136 -3.96 7.97 -10.07
CA LEU A 136 -5.20 7.58 -10.74
C LEU A 136 -6.38 7.49 -9.77
N GLY A 137 -6.19 6.80 -8.64
CA GLY A 137 -7.20 6.66 -7.59
C GLY A 137 -7.58 8.00 -6.97
N ALA A 138 -6.58 8.81 -6.60
CA ALA A 138 -6.77 10.13 -6.01
C ALA A 138 -7.57 11.07 -6.94
N ARG A 139 -7.23 11.07 -8.24
CA ARG A 139 -7.96 11.80 -9.28
C ARG A 139 -9.41 11.34 -9.37
N ALA A 140 -9.66 10.03 -9.39
CA ALA A 140 -11.02 9.49 -9.46
C ALA A 140 -11.85 9.92 -8.24
N TYR A 141 -11.26 9.89 -7.04
CA TYR A 141 -11.92 10.34 -5.81
C TYR A 141 -12.19 11.85 -5.79
N ALA A 142 -11.26 12.66 -6.28
CA ALA A 142 -11.46 14.10 -6.40
C ALA A 142 -12.62 14.46 -7.34
N LEU A 143 -12.71 13.80 -8.50
CA LEU A 143 -13.81 13.99 -9.45
C LEU A 143 -15.16 13.53 -8.86
N LEU A 144 -15.19 12.38 -8.17
CA LEU A 144 -16.42 11.88 -7.53
C LEU A 144 -16.90 12.81 -6.41
N ARG A 145 -15.97 13.36 -5.62
CA ARG A 145 -16.28 14.37 -4.61
C ARG A 145 -16.87 15.63 -5.26
N GLN A 146 -16.31 16.07 -6.38
CA GLN A 146 -16.78 17.25 -7.09
C GLN A 146 -18.16 17.05 -7.75
N ALA A 147 -18.43 15.86 -8.31
CA ALA A 147 -19.76 15.48 -8.77
C ALA A 147 -20.79 15.59 -7.64
N SER A 148 -20.47 15.04 -6.47
CA SER A 148 -21.34 15.09 -5.28
C SER A 148 -21.57 16.52 -4.81
N ARG A 149 -20.52 17.36 -4.79
CA ARG A 149 -20.59 18.76 -4.36
C ARG A 149 -21.48 19.59 -5.29
N THR A 150 -21.39 19.36 -6.59
CA THR A 150 -22.11 20.15 -7.62
C THR A 150 -23.52 19.65 -7.89
N ALA A 151 -23.88 18.43 -7.48
CA ALA A 151 -25.22 17.89 -7.64
C ALA A 151 -26.30 18.67 -6.86
N GLY A 152 -25.94 19.28 -5.72
CA GLY A 152 -26.84 20.08 -4.89
C GLY A 152 -26.85 21.58 -5.19
N THR A 153 -26.10 22.05 -6.19
CA THR A 153 -25.97 23.48 -6.50
C THR A 153 -26.75 23.85 -7.76
N VAL A 154 -27.37 25.03 -7.76
CA VAL A 154 -27.94 25.61 -8.97
C VAL A 154 -26.78 26.09 -9.84
N ASN A 155 -26.42 25.28 -10.83
CA ASN A 155 -25.38 25.62 -11.80
C ASN A 155 -26.04 26.19 -13.06
N VAL A 156 -25.36 27.12 -13.74
CA VAL A 156 -25.81 27.69 -15.03
C VAL A 156 -25.98 26.59 -16.08
N ASP A 157 -25.19 25.53 -15.96
CA ASP A 157 -25.30 24.31 -16.74
C ASP A 157 -25.65 23.13 -15.83
N GLY A 158 -26.83 22.55 -16.02
CA GLY A 158 -27.34 21.41 -15.24
C GLY A 158 -26.54 20.11 -15.42
N TRP A 159 -25.55 20.10 -16.32
CA TRP A 159 -24.75 18.92 -16.66
C TRP A 159 -23.39 18.86 -15.96
N VAL A 160 -23.02 19.86 -15.15
CA VAL A 160 -21.70 19.93 -14.50
C VAL A 160 -21.41 18.73 -13.61
N SER A 161 -22.35 18.34 -12.73
CA SER A 161 -22.20 17.16 -11.88
C SER A 161 -22.04 15.88 -12.70
N ARG A 162 -22.88 15.72 -13.72
CA ARG A 162 -22.84 14.58 -14.64
C ARG A 162 -21.52 14.46 -15.39
N ARG A 163 -20.92 15.59 -15.77
CA ARG A 163 -19.61 15.60 -16.45
C ARG A 163 -18.51 15.04 -15.56
N TYR A 164 -18.48 15.42 -14.29
CA TYR A 164 -17.52 14.87 -13.32
C TYR A 164 -17.74 13.38 -13.09
N GLU A 165 -18.98 12.90 -12.99
CA GLU A 165 -19.29 11.47 -12.88
C GLU A 165 -18.76 10.66 -14.08
N LEU A 166 -19.01 11.16 -15.30
CA LEU A 166 -18.59 10.50 -16.53
C LEU A 166 -17.06 10.40 -16.64
N GLN A 167 -16.33 11.35 -16.07
CA GLN A 167 -14.86 11.28 -15.99
C GLN A 167 -14.39 10.37 -14.86
N ALA A 168 -15.03 10.41 -13.68
CA ALA A 168 -14.63 9.63 -12.52
C ALA A 168 -14.83 8.11 -12.72
N ALA A 169 -15.96 7.72 -13.34
CA ALA A 169 -16.36 6.32 -13.48
C ALA A 169 -15.30 5.39 -14.11
N PRO A 170 -14.73 5.68 -15.30
CA PRO A 170 -13.73 4.81 -15.90
C PRO A 170 -12.42 4.77 -15.11
N LEU A 171 -12.02 5.87 -14.47
CA LEU A 171 -10.81 5.94 -13.64
C LEU A 171 -10.97 5.08 -12.38
N LEU A 172 -12.12 5.17 -11.73
CA LEU A 172 -12.43 4.40 -10.53
C LEU A 172 -12.56 2.90 -10.83
N ALA A 173 -13.14 2.54 -11.98
CA ALA A 173 -13.18 1.15 -12.44
C ALA A 173 -11.77 0.60 -12.63
N ARG A 174 -10.92 1.30 -13.40
CA ARG A 174 -9.53 0.90 -13.63
C ARG A 174 -8.73 0.79 -12.34
N PHE A 175 -8.91 1.74 -11.41
CA PHE A 175 -8.24 1.69 -10.11
C PHE A 175 -8.66 0.44 -9.31
N ARG A 176 -9.96 0.15 -9.23
CA ARG A 176 -10.48 -1.02 -8.51
C ARG A 176 -10.05 -2.34 -9.13
N ASP A 177 -10.04 -2.45 -10.45
CA ASP A 177 -9.58 -3.64 -11.15
C ASP A 177 -8.10 -3.89 -10.85
N ALA A 178 -7.26 -2.86 -10.93
CA ALA A 178 -5.84 -2.97 -10.58
C ALA A 178 -5.63 -3.38 -9.10
N LEU A 179 -6.42 -2.85 -8.16
CA LEU A 179 -6.36 -3.28 -6.75
C LEU A 179 -6.77 -4.75 -6.58
N ALA A 180 -7.76 -5.23 -7.35
CA ALA A 180 -8.17 -6.63 -7.32
C ALA A 180 -7.05 -7.55 -7.85
N ASP A 181 -6.41 -7.17 -8.95
CA ASP A 181 -5.27 -7.92 -9.53
C ASP A 181 -4.08 -7.99 -8.56
N LEU A 182 -3.78 -6.89 -7.85
CA LEU A 182 -2.72 -6.85 -6.83
C LEU A 182 -3.04 -7.79 -5.65
N ARG A 183 -4.29 -7.80 -5.17
CA ARG A 183 -4.73 -8.71 -4.10
C ARG A 183 -4.63 -10.17 -4.54
N GLN A 184 -5.04 -10.47 -5.77
CA GLN A 184 -4.95 -11.82 -6.31
C GLN A 184 -3.50 -12.29 -6.45
N SER A 185 -2.62 -11.41 -6.90
CA SER A 185 -1.18 -11.69 -7.04
C SER A 185 -0.50 -11.90 -5.69
N ARG A 186 -0.99 -11.24 -4.63
CA ARG A 186 -0.55 -11.47 -3.24
C ARG A 186 -0.92 -12.87 -2.76
N GLU A 187 -2.13 -13.33 -3.07
CA GLU A 187 -2.64 -14.63 -2.62
C GLU A 187 -2.06 -15.81 -3.42
N ASN A 188 -1.71 -15.58 -4.69
CA ASN A 188 -1.13 -16.59 -5.57
C ASN A 188 0.22 -16.12 -6.10
N PRO A 189 1.31 -16.24 -5.32
CA PRO A 189 2.63 -15.87 -5.80
C PRO A 189 2.98 -16.73 -7.03
N PRO A 190 3.68 -16.20 -8.04
CA PRO A 190 3.93 -16.87 -9.31
C PRO A 190 4.64 -18.23 -9.20
N PHE A 191 5.17 -18.57 -8.03
CA PHE A 191 5.76 -19.88 -7.73
C PHE A 191 4.73 -20.98 -7.36
N CYS A 192 3.49 -20.64 -7.03
CA CYS A 192 2.47 -21.60 -6.58
C CYS A 192 1.55 -22.12 -7.71
N ALA A 193 1.61 -21.54 -8.91
CA ALA A 193 0.79 -21.95 -10.05
C ALA A 193 1.49 -23.00 -10.92
N GLY A 194 1.78 -24.19 -10.37
CA GLY A 194 1.93 -25.45 -11.13
C GLY A 194 2.93 -25.51 -12.30
N GLN A 195 3.79 -24.52 -12.52
CA GLN A 195 4.84 -24.56 -13.54
C GLN A 195 6.14 -24.99 -12.88
N THR A 196 6.42 -26.29 -12.95
CA THR A 196 7.78 -26.79 -12.73
C THR A 196 8.72 -26.11 -13.72
N PRO A 197 9.83 -25.48 -13.27
CA PRO A 197 10.86 -24.99 -14.17
C PRO A 197 11.34 -26.15 -15.05
N SER A 198 11.34 -25.97 -16.39
CA SER A 198 11.68 -27.01 -17.36
C SER A 198 13.16 -27.41 -17.38
N TRP A 199 13.93 -27.05 -16.35
CA TRP A 199 15.35 -27.38 -16.23
C TRP A 199 15.58 -28.67 -15.40
N TYR A 200 14.50 -29.41 -15.12
CA TYR A 200 14.50 -30.70 -14.43
C TYR A 200 13.94 -31.83 -15.32
N GLU A 201 14.32 -31.88 -16.60
CA GLU A 201 14.29 -33.15 -17.33
C GLU A 201 15.58 -33.90 -17.02
N GLY A 202 15.41 -35.03 -16.34
CA GLY A 202 16.47 -35.84 -15.76
C GLY A 202 17.45 -36.38 -16.81
N THR A 203 18.67 -36.58 -16.31
CA THR A 203 19.66 -37.49 -16.85
C THR A 203 19.11 -38.92 -16.93
N GLU A 204 19.14 -39.50 -18.13
CA GLU A 204 19.52 -40.90 -18.35
C GLU A 204 20.54 -40.96 -19.50
#